data_AF-A0A9W6KGW9-F1
#
_entry.id   AF-A0A9W6KGW9-F1
#
_cell.length_a   1.000
_cell.length_b   1.000
_cell.length_c   1.000
_cell.angle_alpha   90.00
_cell.angle_beta   90.00
_cell.angle_gamma   90.00
#
_symmetry.space_group_name_H-M   'P 1'
#
loop_
_entity.id
_entity.type
_entity.pdbx_description
1 polymer ?
#
loop_
_entity_poly.entity_id
_entity_poly.type
_entity_poly.pdbx_seq_one_letter_code
_entity_poly.pdbx_strand_id
1 'polypeptide(L)'
;MNTIVDIVPAPPGWFARWRFGPDITRSYPITVWAMVEDDATGRHQVVGVDAGGQWPGSTENEAGADFLRYIFQPVGADAPDDAFNPVQSASHAS
;
A
#
# COMPACT_ATOMS: atom_id res chain seq x y z
N MET A 1 -18.37 -6.21 -4.32
CA MET A 1 -17.29 -5.45 -3.67
C MET A 1 -16.14 -6.41 -3.48
N ASN A 2 -14.98 -5.96 -3.02
CA ASN A 2 -13.91 -6.86 -2.63
C ASN A 2 -13.89 -6.93 -1.11
N THR A 3 -13.96 -8.14 -0.57
CA THR A 3 -14.01 -8.39 0.88
C THR A 3 -12.73 -9.08 1.31
N ILE A 4 -12.09 -8.61 2.38
CA ILE A 4 -10.93 -9.30 2.96
C ILE A 4 -11.40 -10.56 3.69
N VAL A 5 -10.87 -11.72 3.30
CA VAL A 5 -11.24 -13.04 3.84
C VAL A 5 -10.12 -13.70 4.64
N ASP A 6 -8.87 -13.26 4.47
CA ASP A 6 -7.73 -13.70 5.26
C ASP A 6 -6.65 -12.61 5.33
N ILE A 7 -5.85 -12.60 6.39
CA ILE A 7 -4.78 -11.61 6.61
C ILE A 7 -3.58 -12.27 7.30
N VAL A 8 -2.38 -12.02 6.76
CA VAL A 8 -1.12 -12.39 7.40
C VAL A 8 -0.18 -11.18 7.51
N PRO A 9 0.66 -11.11 8.56
CA PRO A 9 1.69 -10.08 8.66
C PRO A 9 2.62 -10.08 7.43
N ALA A 10 2.93 -8.90 6.91
CA ALA A 10 3.90 -8.78 5.83
C ALA A 10 5.33 -8.80 6.40
N PRO A 11 6.25 -9.59 5.84
CA PRO A 11 7.66 -9.45 6.14
C PRO A 11 8.13 -8.02 5.84
N PRO A 12 9.02 -7.44 6.66
CA PRO A 12 9.55 -6.10 6.41
C PRO A 12 10.28 -6.03 5.07
N GLY A 13 10.27 -4.86 4.46
CA GLY A 13 10.92 -4.61 3.16
C GLY A 13 9.97 -4.51 1.97
N TRP A 14 8.68 -4.79 2.14
CA TRP A 14 7.67 -4.58 1.11
C TRP A 14 7.06 -3.18 1.19
N PHE A 15 6.83 -2.56 0.03
CA PHE A 15 6.19 -1.25 -0.10
C PHE A 15 5.15 -1.27 -1.23
N ALA A 16 4.01 -0.59 -1.04
CA ALA A 16 3.11 -0.20 -2.12
C ALA A 16 3.51 1.19 -2.62
N ARG A 17 3.78 1.33 -3.92
CA ARG A 17 4.00 2.64 -4.53
C ARG A 17 2.73 3.12 -5.20
N TRP A 18 2.34 4.33 -4.82
CA TRP A 18 1.19 5.05 -5.35
C TRP A 18 1.64 6.31 -6.08
N ARG A 19 0.83 6.75 -7.03
CA ARG A 19 0.99 8.02 -7.74
C ARG A 19 -0.17 8.94 -7.37
N PHE A 20 0.14 10.17 -6.98
CA PHE A 20 -0.83 11.21 -6.59
C PHE A 20 -0.89 12.37 -7.59
N GLY A 21 -0.05 12.34 -8.62
CA GLY A 21 0.04 13.31 -9.71
C GLY A 21 1.09 12.86 -10.73
N PRO A 22 1.28 13.57 -11.87
CA PRO A 22 2.16 13.13 -12.95
C PRO A 22 3.58 12.76 -12.48
N ASP A 23 4.14 13.54 -11.56
CA ASP A 23 5.51 13.40 -11.05
C ASP A 23 5.57 13.17 -9.53
N ILE A 24 4.42 12.86 -8.90
CA ILE A 24 4.33 12.71 -7.44
C ILE A 24 4.03 11.25 -7.14
N THR A 25 5.04 10.52 -6.68
CA THR A 25 4.89 9.17 -6.15
C THR A 25 5.21 9.12 -4.66
N ARG A 26 4.64 8.14 -3.98
CA ARG A 26 4.97 7.84 -2.59
C ARG A 26 4.86 6.33 -2.35
N SER A 27 5.81 5.81 -1.60
CA SER A 27 5.90 4.38 -1.27
C SER A 27 5.56 4.15 0.19
N TYR A 28 4.48 3.43 0.48
CA TYR A 28 4.07 3.12 1.84
C TYR A 28 4.51 1.70 2.21
N PRO A 29 5.09 1.46 3.40
CA PRO A 29 5.40 0.10 3.85
C PRO A 29 4.15 -0.78 3.86
N ILE A 30 4.24 -2.00 3.35
CA ILE A 30 3.18 -3.01 3.50
C ILE A 30 3.22 -3.52 4.94
N THR A 31 2.05 -3.54 5.58
CA THR A 31 1.90 -4.04 6.96
C THR A 31 1.35 -5.46 6.99
N VAL A 32 0.43 -5.78 6.08
CA VAL A 32 -0.16 -7.11 5.95
C VAL A 32 -0.36 -7.51 4.48
N TRP A 33 -0.32 -8.81 4.22
CA TRP A 33 -0.86 -9.39 3.00
C TRP A 33 -2.26 -9.90 3.29
N ALA A 34 -3.23 -9.47 2.49
CA ALA A 34 -4.61 -9.88 2.61
C ALA A 34 -5.04 -10.69 1.38
N MET A 35 -5.83 -11.74 1.62
CA MET A 35 -6.61 -12.37 0.57
C MET A 35 -7.95 -11.67 0.48
N VAL A 36 -8.28 -11.15 -0.70
CA VAL A 36 -9.56 -10.52 -1.00
C VAL A 36 -10.38 -11.40 -1.93
N GLU A 37 -11.68 -11.46 -1.69
CA GLU A 37 -12.66 -12.12 -2.54
C GLU A 37 -13.50 -11.06 -3.26
N ASP A 38 -13.62 -11.18 -4.58
CA ASP A 38 -14.58 -10.40 -5.36
C ASP A 38 -15.98 -11.02 -5.20
N ASP A 39 -16.92 -10.31 -4.58
CA ASP A 39 -18.25 -10.85 -4.25
C ASP A 39 -19.07 -11.23 -5.51
N ALA A 40 -18.80 -10.62 -6.66
CA ALA A 40 -19.56 -10.85 -7.89
C ALA A 40 -19.08 -12.12 -8.63
N THR A 41 -17.80 -12.45 -8.49
CA THR A 41 -17.14 -13.53 -9.24
C THR A 41 -16.62 -14.66 -8.35
N GLY A 42 -16.55 -14.46 -7.04
CA GLY A 42 -15.93 -15.36 -6.06
C GLY A 42 -14.41 -15.51 -6.23
N ARG A 43 -13.76 -14.64 -7.00
CA ARG A 43 -12.33 -14.76 -7.29
C ARG A 43 -11.50 -14.23 -6.14
N HIS A 44 -10.52 -15.02 -5.71
CA HIS A 44 -9.52 -14.62 -4.73
C HIS A 44 -8.32 -13.92 -5.37
N GLN A 45 -7.84 -12.87 -4.72
CA GLN A 45 -6.61 -12.16 -5.05
C GLN A 45 -5.83 -11.86 -3.77
N VAL A 46 -4.50 -11.91 -3.85
CA VAL A 46 -3.64 -11.43 -2.75
C VAL A 46 -3.24 -9.98 -3.01
N VAL A 47 -3.44 -9.13 -2.01
CA VAL A 47 -3.08 -7.70 -2.02
C VAL A 47 -2.27 -7.33 -0.80
N GLY A 48 -1.34 -6.40 -0.95
CA GLY A 48 -0.62 -5.80 0.17
C GLY A 48 -1.41 -4.61 0.68
N VAL A 49 -1.73 -4.60 1.97
CA VAL A 49 -2.31 -3.45 2.66
C VAL A 49 -1.19 -2.65 3.30
N ASP A 50 -1.10 -1.39 2.92
CA ASP A 50 -0.02 -0.52 3.38
C ASP A 50 -0.29 0.15 4.74
N ALA A 51 0.69 0.87 5.25
CA ALA A 51 0.62 1.54 6.55
C ALA A 51 -0.47 2.64 6.62
N GLY A 52 -0.99 3.10 5.49
CA GLY A 52 -2.15 3.99 5.41
C GLY A 52 -3.49 3.24 5.33
N GLY A 53 -3.48 1.90 5.35
CA GLY A 53 -4.67 1.07 5.14
C GLY A 53 -5.08 0.92 3.68
N GLN A 54 -4.27 1.41 2.74
CA GLN A 54 -4.61 1.41 1.32
C GLN A 54 -4.21 0.10 0.64
N TRP A 55 -4.97 -0.30 -0.38
CA TRP A 55 -4.68 -1.48 -1.20
C TRP A 55 -5.38 -1.42 -2.57
N PRO A 56 -4.88 -2.12 -3.61
CA PRO A 56 -5.41 -2.01 -4.98
C PRO A 56 -6.84 -2.55 -5.08
N GLY A 57 -7.79 -1.68 -5.43
CA GLY A 57 -9.21 -2.03 -5.54
C GLY A 57 -10.06 -1.59 -4.35
N SER A 58 -9.46 -1.05 -3.28
CA SER A 58 -10.22 -0.41 -2.20
C SER A 58 -10.85 0.89 -2.66
N THR A 59 -12.12 1.11 -2.29
CA THR A 59 -12.80 2.40 -2.45
C THR A 59 -12.43 3.40 -1.36
N GLU A 60 -11.74 2.96 -0.30
CA GLU A 60 -11.34 3.78 0.86
C GLU A 60 -9.91 4.33 0.72
N ASN A 61 -9.26 4.14 -0.43
CA ASN A 61 -7.95 4.71 -0.72
C ASN A 61 -8.01 6.25 -0.75
N GLU A 62 -6.86 6.88 -0.53
CA GLU A 62 -6.72 8.32 -0.64
C GLU A 62 -7.12 8.79 -2.06
N ALA A 63 -7.90 9.86 -2.12
CA ALA A 63 -8.46 10.34 -3.38
C ALA A 63 -7.35 10.76 -4.36
N GLY A 64 -7.44 10.28 -5.59
CA GLY A 64 -6.44 10.56 -6.64
C GLY A 64 -5.18 9.70 -6.55
N ALA A 65 -5.13 8.71 -5.65
CA ALA A 65 -4.04 7.74 -5.59
C ALA A 65 -4.24 6.63 -6.65
N ASP A 66 -3.31 6.54 -7.60
CA ASP A 66 -3.22 5.42 -8.53
C ASP A 66 -2.18 4.41 -8.02
N PHE A 67 -2.59 3.16 -7.83
CA PHE A 67 -1.64 2.10 -7.51
C PHE A 67 -0.70 1.85 -8.70
N LEU A 68 0.61 1.87 -8.47
CA LEU A 68 1.60 1.58 -9.51
C LEU A 68 2.11 0.15 -9.42
N ARG A 69 2.68 -0.23 -8.26
CA ARG A 69 3.32 -1.53 -8.06
C ARG A 69 3.70 -1.77 -6.61
N TYR A 70 3.95 -3.03 -6.28
CA TYR A 70 4.72 -3.39 -5.09
C TYR A 70 6.22 -3.30 -5.36
N ILE A 71 6.99 -2.96 -4.34
CA ILE A 71 8.45 -2.90 -4.34
C ILE A 71 8.96 -3.72 -3.16
N PHE A 72 9.99 -4.53 -3.38
CA PHE A 72 10.70 -5.22 -2.31
C PHE A 72 12.11 -4.64 -2.18
N GLN A 73 12.48 -4.27 -0.97
CA GLN A 73 13.82 -3.87 -0.58
C GLN A 73 14.22 -4.64 0.67
N PRO A 74 15.36 -5.37 0.66
CA PRO A 74 15.80 -6.13 1.81
C PRO A 74 15.98 -5.24 3.06
N VAL A 75 15.69 -5.80 4.23
CA VAL A 75 16.01 -5.14 5.51
C VAL A 75 17.51 -4.84 5.55
N GLY A 76 17.86 -3.58 5.84
CA GLY A 76 19.24 -3.09 5.84
C GLY A 76 19.68 -2.44 4.52
N ALA A 77 18.89 -2.53 3.46
CA ALA A 77 19.00 -1.63 2.31
C ALA A 77 18.31 -0.29 2.61
N ASP A 78 18.72 0.75 1.90
CA ASP A 78 18.02 2.04 1.95
C ASP A 78 16.58 1.88 1.46
N ALA A 79 15.64 2.49 2.20
CA ALA A 79 14.23 2.56 1.83
C ALA A 79 14.04 3.27 0.47
N PRO A 80 12.87 3.18 -0.20
CA PRO A 80 12.65 3.96 -1.41
C PRO A 80 12.79 5.46 -1.11
N ASP A 81 13.35 6.24 -2.04
CA ASP A 81 13.52 7.70 -1.83
C ASP A 81 12.21 8.43 -1.52
N ASP A 82 11.10 7.89 -2.03
CA ASP A 82 9.74 8.39 -1.83
C ASP A 82 8.99 7.65 -0.71
N ALA A 83 9.70 6.98 0.20
CA ALA A 83 9.09 6.27 1.31
C ALA A 83 8.27 7.22 2.19
N PHE A 84 7.03 6.82 2.50
CA PHE A 84 6.21 7.51 3.47
C PHE A 84 6.90 7.47 4.84
N ASN A 85 7.13 8.65 5.40
CA ASN A 85 7.62 8.82 6.75
C ASN A 85 6.56 9.58 7.57
N PRO A 86 5.89 8.91 8.54
CA PRO A 86 4.84 9.55 9.33
C PRO A 86 5.38 10.72 10.18
N VAL A 87 6.67 10.71 10.55
CA VAL A 87 7.29 11.79 11.35
C VAL A 87 7.53 13.05 10.51
N GLN A 88 7.86 12.89 9.22
CA GLN A 88 8.03 14.02 8.30
C GLN A 88 6.70 14.55 7.75
N SER A 89 5.66 13.71 7.72
CA SER A 89 4.34 14.11 7.21
C SER A 89 3.59 15.03 8.18
N ALA A 90 3.84 14.93 9.49
CA ALA A 90 3.25 15.79 10.51
C ALA A 90 3.81 17.23 10.52
N SER A 91 5.02 17.45 9.98
CA SER A 91 5.72 18.75 10.04
C SER A 91 5.32 19.73 8.94
N HIS A 92 4.54 19.31 7.92
CA HIS A 92 3.97 20.19 6.90
C HIS A 92 2.54 20.67 7.21
N ALA A 93 1.97 20.26 8.34
CA ALA A 93 0.62 20.61 8.78
C ALA A 93 0.59 21.66 9.91
N SER A 94 1.70 22.38 10.14
CA SER A 94 1.84 23.43 11.17
C SER A 94 2.14 24.80 10.57
#